data_AF-A0A1F6IWI8-F1
#
_entry.id   AF-A0A1F6IWI8-F1
#
_cell.length_a   1.000
_cell.length_b   1.000
_cell.length_c   1.000
_cell.angle_alpha   90.00
_cell.angle_beta   90.00
_cell.angle_gamma   90.00
#
_symmetry.space_group_name_H-M   'P 1'
#
loop_
_entity.id
_entity.type
_entity.pdbx_description
1 polymer ?
#
loop_
_entity_poly.entity_id
_entity_poly.type
_entity_poly.pdbx_seq_one_letter_code
_entity_poly.pdbx_strand_id
1 'polypeptide(L)'
;MIKVANISKISAFKTYGESMFPLLWDGDVVYLAKKRFDRIAVNDIVCVRKGLPAGRQGDRIFTHRVVYKTDKYLITKGENNQTSDGKIYPKNVIGVVYKIKRGRNEFSIDDLYLIQSTLYFGEIVKVKRTLEKTGIKFVFLKGLPLHLYHEGKHPRRIYADCDILISPKFFSRAKTILRKLGFKEFDSSLSETLGRLKNKSPEVNFLKIVKGFPIFFDIHLEVVFMMTQLGELNALYPQSLLNSLSGKFLREKRDVSVWSHKFPILSSENLLIYLALHLYHHNFKGAYRYDFMKSIISKEQQNFSKIAKLAKEYKLMNFIYPVFLILQKYYGLNFDRDFLNDIRPDSSFARVRKMLYKLNIFDEEQRINSGIERFKNLFYLSPEPFFRKVMVFLDKQVIYTIIWVFLNRVKSIKMVR
;
A
#
# COMPACT_ATOMS: atom_id res chain seq x y z
N MET A 1 24.61 -22.18 13.22
CA MET A 1 25.89 -21.48 13.51
C MET A 1 26.18 -20.54 12.33
N ILE A 2 25.83 -19.25 12.43
CA ILE A 2 26.01 -18.29 11.33
C ILE A 2 27.40 -17.68 11.48
N LYS A 3 28.31 -17.98 10.53
CA LYS A 3 29.60 -17.29 10.40
C LYS A 3 29.32 -15.82 10.06
N VAL A 4 29.38 -14.93 11.05
CA VAL A 4 29.34 -13.49 10.84
C VAL A 4 30.69 -13.09 10.23
N ALA A 5 30.68 -12.80 8.93
CA ALA A 5 31.87 -12.34 8.20
C ALA A 5 32.43 -11.05 8.82
N ASN A 6 33.76 -10.89 8.80
CA ASN A 6 34.52 -9.73 9.26
C ASN A 6 33.86 -8.40 8.86
N ILE A 7 33.08 -7.81 9.78
CA ILE A 7 32.55 -6.45 9.62
C ILE A 7 33.68 -5.50 10.04
N SER A 8 34.38 -4.91 9.06
CA SER A 8 35.25 -3.77 9.31
C SER A 8 34.39 -2.66 9.93
N LYS A 9 34.47 -2.46 11.26
CA LYS A 9 33.60 -1.55 12.02
C LYS A 9 33.67 -0.14 11.41
N ILE A 10 32.57 0.29 10.79
CA ILE A 10 32.34 1.70 10.51
C ILE A 10 31.63 2.32 11.71
N SER A 11 31.95 3.60 11.90
CA SER A 11 31.28 4.65 12.65
C SER A 11 29.83 4.37 13.09
N ALA A 12 29.55 4.74 14.33
CA ALA A 12 28.19 4.93 14.83
C ALA A 12 27.72 6.36 14.52
N PHE A 13 26.45 6.53 14.15
CA PHE A 13 25.84 7.85 13.92
C PHE A 13 24.64 8.04 14.82
N LYS A 14 24.57 9.19 15.50
CA LYS A 14 23.33 9.60 16.18
C LYS A 14 22.36 10.18 15.15
N THR A 15 21.16 9.63 15.09
CA THR A 15 20.10 10.08 14.17
C THR A 15 19.20 11.11 14.84
N TYR A 16 18.70 12.05 14.06
CA TYR A 16 17.80 13.11 14.52
C TYR A 16 16.58 13.24 13.59
N GLY A 17 15.46 13.66 14.16
CA GLY A 17 14.19 13.88 13.47
C GLY A 17 13.31 12.63 13.31
N GLU A 18 12.18 12.80 12.63
CA GLU A 18 11.09 11.82 12.60
C GLU A 18 10.96 11.06 11.28
N SER A 19 11.88 11.28 10.34
CA SER A 19 11.79 10.75 8.96
C SER A 19 11.67 9.22 8.88
N MET A 20 12.20 8.50 9.86
CA MET A 20 12.16 7.04 9.94
C MET A 20 11.24 6.52 11.04
N PHE A 21 10.41 7.36 11.64
CA PHE A 21 9.43 6.92 12.63
C PHE A 21 8.45 5.90 12.00
N PRO A 22 8.04 4.83 12.71
CA PRO A 22 8.39 4.48 14.10
C PRO A 22 9.64 3.61 14.25
N LEU A 23 10.38 3.32 13.17
CA LEU A 23 11.56 2.46 13.20
C LEU A 23 12.73 3.09 13.97
N LEU A 24 13.12 4.31 13.60
CA LEU A 24 14.15 5.10 14.29
C LEU A 24 13.49 6.28 15.00
N TRP A 25 13.93 6.55 16.23
CA TRP A 25 13.48 7.67 17.05
C TRP A 25 14.57 8.75 17.09
N ASP A 26 14.17 9.97 17.43
CA ASP A 26 15.12 11.05 17.66
C ASP A 26 16.11 10.65 18.77
N GLY A 27 17.40 10.83 18.51
CA GLY A 27 18.47 10.48 19.44
C GLY A 27 18.95 9.03 19.42
N ASP A 28 18.32 8.14 18.63
CA ASP A 28 18.84 6.79 18.41
C ASP A 28 20.25 6.82 17.81
N VAL A 29 21.07 5.80 18.11
CA VAL A 29 22.39 5.61 17.50
C VAL A 29 22.34 4.41 16.56
N VAL A 30 22.69 4.61 15.29
CA VAL A 30 22.77 3.55 14.29
C VAL A 30 24.21 3.11 14.06
N TYR A 31 24.43 1.79 14.04
CA TYR A 31 25.73 1.20 13.70
C TYR A 31 25.73 0.73 12.25
N LEU A 32 26.79 1.05 11.52
CA LEU A 32 26.89 0.84 10.09
C LEU A 32 27.92 -0.22 9.71
N ALA A 33 27.64 -0.93 8.62
CA ALA A 33 28.55 -1.86 7.99
C ALA A 33 28.87 -1.48 6.53
N LYS A 34 30.17 -1.55 6.20
CA LYS A 34 30.74 -2.00 4.91
C LYS A 34 29.83 -2.96 4.13
N LYS A 35 29.06 -2.49 3.15
CA LYS A 35 28.38 -3.37 2.18
C LYS A 35 28.67 -2.89 0.75
N ARG A 36 29.15 -3.80 -0.10
CA ARG A 36 29.31 -3.50 -1.53
C ARG A 36 27.94 -3.13 -2.13
N PHE A 37 27.93 -2.21 -3.08
CA PHE A 37 26.69 -1.66 -3.66
C PHE A 37 25.79 -2.71 -4.30
N ASP A 38 26.38 -3.67 -5.01
CA ASP A 38 25.70 -4.81 -5.62
C ASP A 38 24.98 -5.68 -4.57
N ARG A 39 25.49 -5.73 -3.34
CA ARG A 39 24.90 -6.49 -2.23
C ARG A 39 23.84 -5.72 -1.45
N ILE A 40 23.72 -4.39 -1.60
CA ILE A 40 22.63 -3.62 -0.99
C ILE A 40 21.32 -4.07 -1.64
N ALA A 41 20.30 -4.34 -0.82
CA ALA A 41 19.01 -4.84 -1.28
C ALA A 41 17.87 -3.83 -1.00
N VAL A 42 16.76 -3.98 -1.73
CA VAL A 42 15.51 -3.31 -1.36
C VAL A 42 15.12 -3.71 0.07
N ASN A 43 14.64 -2.74 0.84
CA ASN A 43 14.39 -2.79 2.28
C ASN A 43 15.62 -2.72 3.20
N ASP A 44 16.86 -2.70 2.70
CA ASP A 44 18.00 -2.31 3.56
C ASP A 44 17.82 -0.86 4.04
N ILE A 45 18.27 -0.54 5.26
CA ILE A 45 18.37 0.84 5.75
C ILE A 45 19.80 1.31 5.53
N VAL A 46 19.98 2.41 4.80
CA VAL A 46 21.30 2.94 4.44
C VAL A 46 21.50 4.32 5.03
N CYS A 47 22.71 4.59 5.49
CA CYS A 47 23.16 5.95 5.79
C CYS A 47 23.80 6.54 4.53
N VAL A 48 23.35 7.73 4.14
CA VAL A 48 23.69 8.37 2.87
C VAL A 48 24.24 9.76 3.15
N ARG A 49 25.29 10.13 2.40
CA ARG A 49 25.82 11.49 2.31
C ARG A 49 25.57 12.04 0.93
N LYS A 50 24.78 13.11 0.84
CA LYS A 50 24.41 13.75 -0.42
C LYS A 50 24.54 15.26 -0.28
N GLY A 51 25.17 15.89 -1.27
CA GLY A 51 25.27 17.34 -1.34
C GLY A 51 23.90 17.99 -1.24
N LEU A 52 23.85 19.15 -0.58
CA LEU A 52 22.62 19.90 -0.46
C LEU A 52 22.12 20.39 -1.85
N PRO A 53 20.82 20.71 -1.98
CA PRO A 53 20.28 21.29 -3.20
C PRO A 53 21.03 22.57 -3.61
N ALA A 54 20.98 22.91 -4.90
CA ALA A 54 21.61 24.11 -5.45
C ALA A 54 21.27 25.35 -4.60
N GLY A 55 22.29 26.11 -4.20
CA GLY A 55 22.17 27.29 -3.35
C GLY A 55 22.40 27.06 -1.85
N ARG A 56 22.74 25.83 -1.41
CA ARG A 56 23.18 25.57 -0.03
C ARG A 56 24.55 24.89 -0.02
N GLN A 57 25.45 25.35 0.85
CA GLN A 57 26.76 24.74 1.03
C GLN A 57 26.71 23.60 2.05
N GLY A 58 27.37 22.48 1.74
CA GLY A 58 27.54 21.34 2.64
C GLY A 58 26.84 20.06 2.19
N ASP A 59 27.08 19.00 2.95
CA ASP A 59 26.47 17.69 2.78
C ASP A 59 25.34 17.46 3.78
N ARG A 60 24.25 16.83 3.32
CA ARG A 60 23.23 16.26 4.18
C ARG A 60 23.56 14.78 4.43
N ILE A 61 23.62 14.40 5.70
CA ILE A 61 23.64 12.99 6.11
C ILE A 61 22.25 12.59 6.57
N PHE A 62 21.73 11.48 6.06
CA PHE A 62 20.45 10.93 6.47
C PHE A 62 20.46 9.41 6.39
N THR A 63 19.54 8.78 7.12
CA THR A 63 19.44 7.31 7.22
C THR A 63 18.05 6.89 6.82
N HIS A 64 17.88 6.31 5.63
CA HIS A 64 16.56 5.98 5.06
C HIS A 64 16.53 4.57 4.45
N ARG A 65 15.32 4.05 4.19
CA ARG A 65 15.13 2.74 3.56
C ARG A 65 15.37 2.80 2.06
N VAL A 66 16.04 1.79 1.51
CA VAL A 66 16.06 1.54 0.06
C VAL A 66 14.69 1.03 -0.40
N VAL A 67 13.97 1.84 -1.18
CA VAL A 67 12.65 1.50 -1.73
C VAL A 67 12.70 1.05 -3.19
N TYR A 68 13.83 1.24 -3.87
CA TYR A 68 14.07 0.79 -5.24
C TYR A 68 15.56 0.72 -5.53
N LYS A 69 15.98 -0.20 -6.42
CA LYS A 69 17.38 -0.41 -6.78
C LYS A 69 17.53 -0.76 -8.26
N THR A 70 18.58 -0.21 -8.85
CA THR A 70 19.17 -0.63 -10.13
C THR A 70 20.66 -0.94 -9.92
N ASP A 71 21.36 -1.36 -10.97
CA ASP A 71 22.82 -1.54 -10.90
C ASP A 71 23.59 -0.21 -10.76
N LYS A 72 22.95 0.92 -11.11
CA LYS A 72 23.59 2.25 -11.14
C LYS A 72 23.27 3.11 -9.93
N TYR A 73 22.06 2.97 -9.35
CA TYR A 73 21.59 3.83 -8.27
C TYR A 73 20.50 3.15 -7.42
N LEU A 74 20.31 3.68 -6.21
CA LEU A 74 19.21 3.39 -5.30
C LEU A 74 18.23 4.56 -5.28
N ILE A 75 16.98 4.30 -4.89
CA ILE A 75 16.09 5.34 -4.38
C ILE A 75 15.80 4.99 -2.92
N THR A 76 16.04 5.96 -2.05
CA THR A 76 15.75 5.84 -0.63
C THR A 76 14.57 6.71 -0.23
N LYS A 77 13.92 6.35 0.87
CA LYS A 77 12.81 7.11 1.44
C LYS A 77 12.71 6.84 2.95
N GLY A 78 12.44 7.90 3.71
CA GLY A 78 12.07 7.80 5.12
C GLY A 78 10.68 7.18 5.28
N GLU A 79 10.48 6.30 6.27
CA GLU A 79 9.16 5.68 6.54
C GLU A 79 8.04 6.70 6.79
N ASN A 80 8.38 7.86 7.35
CA ASN A 80 7.46 8.95 7.63
C ASN A 80 7.58 10.12 6.62
N ASN A 81 8.40 9.98 5.58
CA ASN A 81 8.53 11.01 4.54
C ASN A 81 7.48 10.79 3.44
N GLN A 82 6.98 11.87 2.87
CA GLN A 82 6.14 11.79 1.67
C GLN A 82 6.98 11.62 0.42
N THR A 83 8.06 12.38 0.28
CA THR A 83 8.93 12.35 -0.89
C THR A 83 10.11 11.40 -0.70
N SER A 84 10.54 10.78 -1.80
CA SER A 84 11.78 10.03 -1.88
C SER A 84 13.00 10.95 -1.95
N ASP A 85 14.19 10.42 -1.66
CA ASP A 85 15.45 11.17 -1.70
C ASP A 85 16.04 11.30 -3.13
N GLY A 86 15.29 10.84 -4.13
CA GLY A 86 15.73 10.71 -5.52
C GLY A 86 16.82 9.65 -5.70
N LYS A 87 17.60 9.79 -6.78
CA LYS A 87 18.71 8.86 -7.08
C LYS A 87 19.86 9.03 -6.10
N ILE A 88 20.32 7.92 -5.54
CA ILE A 88 21.47 7.78 -4.65
C ILE A 88 22.49 6.87 -5.34
N TYR A 89 23.69 7.39 -5.62
CA TYR A 89 24.75 6.63 -6.30
C TYR A 89 25.65 5.91 -5.30
N PRO A 90 26.43 4.89 -5.73
CA PRO A 90 27.30 4.12 -4.84
C PRO A 90 28.19 4.98 -3.94
N LYS A 91 28.79 6.05 -4.49
CA LYS A 91 29.65 6.99 -3.76
C LYS A 91 28.95 7.75 -2.62
N ASN A 92 27.63 7.82 -2.63
CA ASN A 92 26.85 8.52 -1.61
C ASN A 92 26.54 7.62 -0.41
N VAL A 93 26.70 6.30 -0.51
CA VAL A 93 26.36 5.37 0.57
C VAL A 93 27.53 5.25 1.56
N ILE A 94 27.31 5.64 2.81
CA ILE A 94 28.29 5.50 3.90
C ILE A 94 28.33 4.03 4.36
N GLY A 95 27.17 3.43 4.57
CA GLY A 95 27.03 2.05 5.02
C GLY A 95 25.58 1.64 5.23
N VAL A 96 25.37 0.34 5.50
CA VAL A 96 24.05 -0.24 5.81
C VAL A 96 23.91 -0.35 7.33
N VAL A 97 22.76 0.06 7.86
CA VAL A 97 22.44 -0.08 9.29
C VAL A 97 22.22 -1.54 9.61
N TYR A 98 22.95 -2.07 10.59
CA TYR A 98 22.77 -3.45 11.06
C TYR A 98 22.30 -3.54 12.52
N LYS A 99 22.43 -2.46 13.29
CA LYS A 99 22.06 -2.39 14.70
C LYS A 99 21.65 -0.98 15.08
N ILE A 100 20.69 -0.87 16.00
CA ILE A 100 20.20 0.38 16.59
C ILE A 100 20.44 0.34 18.10
N LYS A 101 20.84 1.45 18.70
CA LYS A 101 20.88 1.68 20.14
C LYS A 101 19.91 2.79 20.52
N ARG A 102 18.98 2.48 21.43
CA ARG A 102 17.98 3.39 22.00
C ARG A 102 18.13 3.40 23.51
N GLY A 103 18.68 4.50 24.05
CA GLY A 103 19.05 4.58 25.46
C GLY A 103 20.06 3.49 25.84
N ARG A 104 19.68 2.58 26.74
CA ARG A 104 20.49 1.44 27.18
C ARG A 104 20.29 0.17 26.34
N ASN A 105 19.29 0.13 25.47
CA ASN A 105 18.93 -1.05 24.71
C ASN A 105 19.61 -1.05 23.34
N GLU A 106 20.15 -2.20 22.92
CA GLU A 106 20.63 -2.44 21.56
C GLU A 106 19.83 -3.58 20.93
N PHE A 107 19.44 -3.42 19.67
CA PHE A 107 18.69 -4.44 18.94
C PHE A 107 19.01 -4.40 17.45
N SER A 108 18.83 -5.53 16.76
CA SER A 108 18.87 -5.53 15.30
C SER A 108 17.51 -5.11 14.74
N ILE A 109 17.52 -4.57 13.53
CA ILE A 109 16.29 -4.20 12.82
C ILE A 109 15.42 -5.44 12.54
N ASP A 110 16.05 -6.58 12.26
CA ASP A 110 15.36 -7.84 11.97
C ASP A 110 14.62 -8.36 13.21
N ASP A 111 15.16 -8.20 14.43
CA ASP A 111 14.48 -8.57 15.68
C ASP A 111 13.17 -7.79 15.86
N LEU A 112 13.19 -6.49 15.56
CA LEU A 112 12.00 -5.65 15.64
C LEU A 112 10.91 -6.13 14.67
N TYR A 113 11.28 -6.43 13.42
CA TYR A 113 10.31 -6.92 12.43
C TYR A 113 9.78 -8.30 12.78
N LEU A 114 10.62 -9.18 13.33
CA LEU A 114 10.21 -10.49 13.79
C LEU A 114 9.19 -10.39 14.93
N ILE A 115 9.50 -9.59 15.97
CA ILE A 115 8.58 -9.36 17.10
C ILE A 115 7.26 -8.77 16.62
N GLN A 116 7.32 -7.71 15.81
CA GLN A 116 6.14 -7.01 15.30
C GLN A 116 5.29 -7.95 14.44
N SER A 117 5.89 -8.68 13.51
CA SER A 117 5.19 -9.63 12.63
C SER A 117 4.58 -10.79 13.42
N THR A 118 5.26 -11.27 14.46
CA THR A 118 4.76 -12.37 15.30
C THR A 118 3.51 -11.95 16.08
N LEU A 119 3.55 -10.77 16.72
CA LEU A 119 2.40 -10.21 17.43
C LEU A 119 1.22 -9.97 16.48
N TYR A 120 1.51 -9.37 15.32
CA TYR A 120 0.51 -9.09 14.30
C TYR A 120 -0.13 -10.37 13.76
N PHE A 121 0.67 -11.37 13.37
CA PHE A 121 0.17 -12.65 12.88
C PHE A 121 -0.69 -13.39 13.92
N GLY A 122 -0.29 -13.35 15.19
CA GLY A 122 -1.05 -13.94 16.29
C GLY A 122 -2.47 -13.37 16.39
N GLU A 123 -2.65 -12.06 16.23
CA GLU A 123 -3.98 -11.45 16.21
C GLU A 123 -4.78 -11.82 14.95
N ILE A 124 -4.14 -11.88 13.78
CA ILE A 124 -4.81 -12.34 12.54
C ILE A 124 -5.36 -13.77 12.72
N VAL A 125 -4.56 -14.67 13.29
CA VAL A 125 -4.98 -16.07 13.56
C VAL A 125 -6.15 -16.11 14.54
N LYS A 126 -6.17 -15.28 15.59
CA LYS A 126 -7.29 -15.19 16.55
C LYS A 126 -8.58 -14.73 15.86
N VAL A 127 -8.50 -13.65 15.07
CA VAL A 127 -9.66 -13.14 14.31
C VAL A 127 -10.17 -14.21 13.36
N LYS A 128 -9.28 -14.76 12.53
CA LYS A 128 -9.58 -15.83 11.58
C LYS A 128 -10.33 -16.99 12.22
N ARG A 129 -9.76 -17.60 13.28
CA ARG A 129 -10.35 -18.75 13.98
C ARG A 129 -11.74 -18.42 14.51
N THR A 130 -11.96 -17.20 14.99
CA THR A 130 -13.25 -16.77 15.54
C THR A 130 -14.29 -16.56 14.43
N LEU A 131 -13.90 -16.00 13.29
CA LEU A 131 -14.77 -15.90 12.10
C LEU A 131 -15.14 -17.29 11.56
N GLU A 132 -14.19 -18.22 11.50
CA GLU A 132 -14.42 -19.59 11.05
C GLU A 132 -15.34 -20.37 11.99
N LYS A 133 -15.10 -20.33 13.31
CA LYS A 133 -15.98 -20.94 14.32
C LYS A 133 -17.41 -20.41 14.26
N THR A 134 -17.59 -19.19 13.77
CA THR A 134 -18.90 -18.56 13.63
C THR A 134 -19.51 -18.76 12.25
N GLY A 135 -18.84 -19.46 11.32
CA GLY A 135 -19.36 -19.72 9.98
C GLY A 135 -19.42 -18.46 9.11
N ILE A 136 -18.70 -17.39 9.46
CA ILE A 136 -18.58 -16.20 8.62
C ILE A 136 -17.66 -16.53 7.46
N LYS A 137 -18.16 -16.39 6.23
CA LYS A 137 -17.35 -16.55 5.02
C LYS A 137 -16.58 -15.26 4.75
N PHE A 138 -15.26 -15.38 4.65
CA PHE A 138 -14.34 -14.28 4.32
C PHE A 138 -13.20 -14.74 3.41
N VAL A 139 -12.45 -13.77 2.89
CA VAL A 139 -11.18 -13.95 2.16
C VAL A 139 -10.22 -12.82 2.54
N PHE A 140 -8.94 -13.13 2.74
CA PHE A 140 -7.91 -12.12 2.94
C PHE A 140 -7.56 -11.46 1.61
N LEU A 141 -7.58 -10.13 1.60
CA LEU A 141 -7.28 -9.31 0.44
C LEU A 141 -5.82 -8.81 0.46
N LYS A 142 -5.32 -8.44 1.64
CA LYS A 142 -3.93 -8.00 1.87
C LYS A 142 -3.47 -8.36 3.28
N GLY A 143 -2.19 -8.16 3.55
CA GLY A 143 -1.61 -8.29 4.88
C GLY A 143 -0.59 -9.43 4.98
N LEU A 144 -0.20 -9.73 6.21
CA LEU A 144 0.91 -10.64 6.48
C LEU A 144 0.71 -12.09 5.97
N PRO A 145 -0.50 -12.69 5.98
CA PRO A 145 -0.69 -14.04 5.43
C PRO A 145 -0.30 -14.14 3.95
N LEU A 146 -0.70 -13.15 3.13
CA LEU A 146 -0.35 -13.12 1.71
C LEU A 146 1.15 -12.89 1.52
N HIS A 147 1.75 -12.00 2.33
CA HIS A 147 3.20 -11.77 2.30
C HIS A 147 3.98 -13.03 2.63
N LEU A 148 3.67 -13.70 3.74
CA LEU A 148 4.38 -14.89 4.18
C LEU A 148 4.22 -16.05 3.19
N TYR A 149 3.03 -16.23 2.62
CA TYR A 149 2.79 -17.27 1.62
C TYR A 149 3.66 -17.05 0.37
N HIS A 150 3.68 -15.84 -0.19
CA HIS A 150 4.45 -15.60 -1.42
C HIS A 150 5.95 -15.39 -1.17
N GLU A 151 6.35 -14.73 -0.09
CA GLU A 151 7.77 -14.41 0.18
C GLU A 151 8.51 -15.48 0.99
N GLY A 152 7.80 -16.33 1.72
CA GLY A 152 8.39 -17.36 2.57
C GLY A 152 9.21 -16.82 3.75
N LYS A 153 9.17 -15.50 4.00
CA LYS A 153 9.96 -14.82 5.05
C LYS A 153 9.20 -13.63 5.61
N HIS A 154 9.59 -13.20 6.81
CA HIS A 154 9.02 -12.00 7.43
C HIS A 154 9.34 -10.75 6.61
N PRO A 155 8.40 -9.79 6.56
CA PRO A 155 8.64 -8.53 5.89
C PRO A 155 9.73 -7.75 6.60
N ARG A 156 10.66 -7.18 5.83
CA ARG A 156 11.68 -6.26 6.35
C ARG A 156 11.16 -4.84 6.53
N ARG A 157 9.92 -4.71 7.01
CA ARG A 157 9.22 -3.46 7.28
C ARG A 157 8.06 -3.72 8.22
N ILE A 158 7.58 -2.68 8.87
CA ILE A 158 6.42 -2.78 9.74
C ILE A 158 5.17 -3.01 8.87
N TYR A 159 4.44 -4.08 9.18
CA TYR A 159 3.15 -4.41 8.59
C TYR A 159 2.07 -4.25 9.65
N ALA A 160 1.21 -3.26 9.53
CA ALA A 160 0.18 -3.00 10.54
C ALA A 160 -1.24 -3.30 10.04
N ASP A 161 -1.43 -3.64 8.77
CA ASP A 161 -2.73 -3.52 8.12
C ASP A 161 -3.15 -4.82 7.41
N CYS A 162 -4.30 -5.37 7.85
CA CYS A 162 -4.89 -6.61 7.35
C CYS A 162 -6.27 -6.36 6.76
N ASP A 163 -6.47 -6.70 5.49
CA ASP A 163 -7.78 -6.53 4.84
C ASP A 163 -8.45 -7.88 4.67
N ILE A 164 -9.72 -7.94 5.04
CA ILE A 164 -10.60 -9.05 4.67
C ILE A 164 -11.81 -8.55 3.90
N LEU A 165 -12.26 -9.31 2.92
CA LEU A 165 -13.56 -9.15 2.30
C LEU A 165 -14.55 -10.12 2.95
N ILE A 166 -15.71 -9.61 3.35
CA ILE A 166 -16.84 -10.41 3.84
C ILE A 166 -18.10 -10.08 3.07
N SER A 167 -19.09 -10.97 3.12
CA SER A 167 -20.43 -10.62 2.64
C SER A 167 -21.08 -9.59 3.58
N PRO A 168 -21.76 -8.54 3.07
CA PRO A 168 -22.45 -7.54 3.88
C PRO A 168 -23.38 -8.11 4.95
N LYS A 169 -24.04 -9.24 4.67
CA LYS A 169 -24.93 -9.92 5.62
C LYS A 169 -24.25 -10.40 6.91
N PHE A 170 -22.92 -10.57 6.91
CA PHE A 170 -22.15 -10.99 8.08
C PHE A 170 -21.54 -9.82 8.86
N PHE A 171 -21.70 -8.59 8.38
CA PHE A 171 -20.98 -7.44 8.92
C PHE A 171 -21.24 -7.18 10.40
N SER A 172 -22.51 -7.14 10.82
CA SER A 172 -22.87 -6.90 12.22
C SER A 172 -22.24 -7.94 13.17
N ARG A 173 -22.20 -9.21 12.74
CA ARG A 173 -21.60 -10.30 13.51
C ARG A 173 -20.07 -10.20 13.54
N ALA A 174 -19.43 -9.92 12.42
CA ALA A 174 -17.98 -9.73 12.33
C ALA A 174 -17.51 -8.54 13.19
N LYS A 175 -18.24 -7.42 13.15
CA LYS A 175 -18.03 -6.25 14.01
C LYS A 175 -18.12 -6.59 15.49
N THR A 176 -19.12 -7.38 15.89
CA THR A 176 -19.27 -7.86 17.27
C THR A 176 -18.09 -8.74 17.69
N ILE A 177 -17.61 -9.61 16.81
CA ILE A 177 -16.44 -10.46 17.05
C ILE A 177 -15.18 -9.63 17.27
N LEU A 178 -14.89 -8.67 16.40
CA LEU A 178 -13.71 -7.81 16.53
C LEU A 178 -13.73 -7.01 17.83
N ARG A 179 -14.89 -6.44 18.20
CA ARG A 179 -15.06 -5.75 19.49
C ARG A 179 -14.79 -6.68 20.68
N LYS A 180 -15.31 -7.92 20.66
CA LYS A 180 -15.02 -8.94 21.70
C LYS A 180 -13.55 -9.33 21.77
N LEU A 181 -12.83 -9.27 20.64
CA LEU A 181 -11.39 -9.51 20.58
C LEU A 181 -10.55 -8.28 21.00
N GLY A 182 -11.20 -7.18 21.44
CA GLY A 182 -10.54 -5.97 21.94
C GLY A 182 -10.15 -4.97 20.85
N PHE A 183 -10.66 -5.13 19.63
CA PHE A 183 -10.52 -4.11 18.60
C PHE A 183 -11.54 -2.98 18.79
N LYS A 184 -11.09 -1.75 18.55
CA LYS A 184 -11.95 -0.54 18.54
C LYS A 184 -12.18 -0.08 17.11
N GLU A 185 -13.38 0.36 16.80
CA GLU A 185 -13.64 0.98 15.50
C GLU A 185 -12.90 2.31 15.40
N PHE A 186 -12.28 2.52 14.25
CA PHE A 186 -11.53 3.72 13.94
C PHE A 186 -12.29 4.49 12.85
N ASP A 187 -12.81 5.67 13.21
CA ASP A 187 -13.45 6.53 12.21
C ASP A 187 -12.38 7.22 11.36
N SER A 188 -12.38 6.89 10.08
CA SER A 188 -11.50 7.49 9.08
C SER A 188 -12.20 8.59 8.29
N SER A 189 -13.38 9.06 8.68
CA SER A 189 -14.07 10.16 8.02
C SER A 189 -13.25 11.46 8.07
N LEU A 190 -13.30 12.27 7.00
CA LEU A 190 -12.65 13.58 6.97
C LEU A 190 -13.41 14.64 7.80
N SER A 191 -14.71 14.45 7.95
CA SER A 191 -15.58 15.23 8.83
C SER A 191 -16.79 14.39 9.23
N GLU A 192 -17.36 14.70 10.39
CA GLU A 192 -18.58 14.05 10.87
C GLU A 192 -19.74 14.22 9.86
N THR A 193 -19.90 15.42 9.28
CA THR A 193 -20.92 15.68 8.27
C THR A 193 -20.72 14.81 7.03
N LEU A 194 -19.48 14.62 6.57
CA LEU A 194 -19.19 13.72 5.44
C LEU A 194 -19.53 12.27 5.80
N GLY A 195 -19.22 11.84 7.03
CA GLY A 195 -19.61 10.54 7.55
C GLY A 195 -21.13 10.31 7.52
N ARG A 196 -21.92 11.33 7.89
CA ARG A 196 -23.39 11.28 7.87
C ARG A 196 -23.98 11.31 6.46
N LEU A 197 -23.36 12.04 5.53
CA LEU A 197 -23.83 12.11 4.13
C LEU A 197 -23.52 10.84 3.33
N LYS A 198 -22.60 10.00 3.82
CA LYS A 198 -22.19 8.76 3.17
C LYS A 198 -23.34 7.75 3.08
N ASN A 199 -23.83 7.51 1.87
CA ASN A 199 -24.90 6.54 1.61
C ASN A 199 -24.50 5.07 1.85
N LYS A 200 -23.21 4.75 1.81
CA LYS A 200 -22.68 3.39 2.01
C LYS A 200 -21.26 3.40 2.53
N SER A 201 -20.94 2.56 3.52
CA SER A 201 -19.55 2.32 3.90
C SER A 201 -18.96 1.10 3.19
N PRO A 202 -17.96 1.27 2.31
CA PRO A 202 -17.39 0.15 1.58
C PRO A 202 -16.39 -0.66 2.43
N GLU A 203 -15.85 -0.04 3.49
CA GLU A 203 -14.97 -0.64 4.48
C GLU A 203 -15.23 -0.04 5.86
N VAL A 204 -14.85 -0.77 6.91
CA VAL A 204 -14.80 -0.29 8.30
C VAL A 204 -13.50 -0.77 8.94
N ASN A 205 -12.78 0.17 9.55
CA ASN A 205 -11.43 -0.05 10.04
C ASN A 205 -11.46 -0.28 11.55
N PHE A 206 -10.69 -1.26 12.00
CA PHE A 206 -10.59 -1.62 13.41
C PHE A 206 -9.14 -1.56 13.87
N LEU A 207 -8.90 -0.95 15.03
CA LEU A 207 -7.58 -0.79 15.63
C LEU A 207 -7.48 -1.55 16.96
N LYS A 208 -6.39 -2.26 17.14
CA LYS A 208 -5.97 -2.82 18.43
C LYS A 208 -4.48 -2.53 18.65
N ILE A 209 -4.12 -2.09 19.86
CA ILE A 209 -2.71 -1.91 20.24
C ILE A 209 -2.26 -3.15 21.02
N VAL A 210 -1.22 -3.83 20.54
CA VAL A 210 -0.63 -5.00 21.21
C VAL A 210 0.84 -4.72 21.48
N LYS A 211 1.18 -4.59 22.77
CA LYS A 211 2.56 -4.29 23.22
C LYS A 211 3.17 -3.07 22.51
N GLY A 212 2.36 -2.02 22.33
CA GLY A 212 2.77 -0.78 21.66
C GLY A 212 2.70 -0.81 20.13
N PHE A 213 2.46 -1.96 19.51
CA PHE A 213 2.28 -2.05 18.05
C PHE A 213 0.81 -1.89 17.66
N PRO A 214 0.48 -0.97 16.74
CA PRO A 214 -0.85 -0.88 16.19
C PRO A 214 -1.10 -2.02 15.20
N ILE A 215 -2.29 -2.61 15.31
CA ILE A 215 -2.82 -3.61 14.40
C ILE A 215 -4.15 -3.08 13.87
N PHE A 216 -4.15 -2.70 12.60
CA PHE A 216 -5.31 -2.36 11.81
C PHE A 216 -5.86 -3.62 11.13
N PHE A 217 -7.18 -3.77 11.21
CA PHE A 217 -7.91 -4.85 10.63
C PHE A 217 -9.14 -4.29 9.93
N ASP A 218 -9.11 -4.26 8.61
CA ASP A 218 -10.12 -3.59 7.80
C ASP A 218 -11.10 -4.63 7.27
N ILE A 219 -12.39 -4.43 7.59
CA ILE A 219 -13.47 -5.25 7.06
C ILE A 219 -14.03 -4.54 5.82
N HIS A 220 -13.74 -5.11 4.66
CA HIS A 220 -14.31 -4.69 3.39
C HIS A 220 -15.66 -5.38 3.15
N LEU A 221 -16.63 -4.60 2.69
CA LEU A 221 -17.96 -5.06 2.25
C LEU A 221 -18.06 -5.15 0.73
N GLU A 222 -17.10 -4.56 0.03
CA GLU A 222 -16.92 -4.60 -1.42
C GLU A 222 -15.44 -4.43 -1.78
N VAL A 223 -15.09 -4.66 -3.05
CA VAL A 223 -13.74 -4.42 -3.55
C VAL A 223 -13.46 -2.92 -3.57
N VAL A 224 -12.63 -2.43 -2.65
CA VAL A 224 -12.36 -1.00 -2.52
C VAL A 224 -11.26 -0.56 -3.48
N PHE A 225 -11.65 0.22 -4.48
CA PHE A 225 -10.69 0.96 -5.32
C PHE A 225 -11.12 2.39 -5.66
N MET A 226 -12.38 2.73 -5.40
CA MET A 226 -12.93 4.08 -5.56
C MET A 226 -12.61 4.99 -4.36
N MET A 227 -13.43 6.02 -4.16
CA MET A 227 -13.32 6.98 -3.07
C MET A 227 -14.04 6.46 -1.82
N THR A 228 -13.31 5.95 -0.83
CA THR A 228 -13.88 5.44 0.43
C THR A 228 -14.66 6.48 1.24
N GLN A 229 -14.45 7.77 0.94
CA GLN A 229 -15.09 8.91 1.61
C GLN A 229 -16.42 9.33 0.96
N LEU A 230 -16.72 8.91 -0.27
CA LEU A 230 -17.88 9.38 -1.06
C LEU A 230 -18.96 8.31 -1.28
N GLY A 231 -18.85 7.17 -0.60
CA GLY A 231 -19.80 6.06 -0.73
C GLY A 231 -19.94 5.57 -2.17
N GLU A 232 -21.18 5.40 -2.63
CA GLU A 232 -21.46 4.94 -3.99
C GLU A 232 -21.36 6.07 -5.03
N LEU A 233 -20.58 5.85 -6.08
CA LEU A 233 -20.39 6.79 -7.19
C LEU A 233 -20.86 6.18 -8.52
N ASN A 234 -22.14 5.83 -8.61
CA ASN A 234 -22.76 5.18 -9.79
C ASN A 234 -22.61 5.97 -11.10
N ALA A 235 -22.36 7.28 -11.01
CA ALA A 235 -22.05 8.14 -12.15
C ALA A 235 -20.66 7.84 -12.77
N LEU A 236 -19.72 7.32 -11.97
CA LEU A 236 -18.34 7.02 -12.38
C LEU A 236 -18.08 5.54 -12.54
N TYR A 237 -18.73 4.68 -11.75
CA TYR A 237 -18.61 3.23 -11.91
C TYR A 237 -19.85 2.53 -11.38
N PRO A 238 -20.47 1.61 -12.15
CA PRO A 238 -21.70 0.93 -11.73
C PRO A 238 -21.49 0.07 -10.48
N GLN A 239 -22.29 0.34 -9.44
CA GLN A 239 -22.25 -0.42 -8.20
C GLN A 239 -22.61 -1.90 -8.41
N SER A 240 -23.46 -2.21 -9.40
CA SER A 240 -23.81 -3.59 -9.75
C SER A 240 -22.59 -4.42 -10.17
N LEU A 241 -21.68 -3.84 -10.94
CA LEU A 241 -20.42 -4.49 -11.33
C LEU A 241 -19.53 -4.70 -10.11
N LEU A 242 -19.46 -3.72 -9.20
CA LEU A 242 -18.67 -3.82 -7.98
C LEU A 242 -19.18 -4.92 -7.04
N ASN A 243 -20.50 -4.98 -6.85
CA ASN A 243 -21.16 -6.01 -6.05
C ASN A 243 -20.92 -7.41 -6.66
N SER A 244 -21.05 -7.52 -7.99
CA SER A 244 -20.80 -8.78 -8.72
C SER A 244 -19.34 -9.24 -8.56
N LEU A 245 -18.38 -8.32 -8.74
CA LEU A 245 -16.95 -8.60 -8.58
C LEU A 245 -16.63 -9.04 -7.14
N SER A 246 -17.19 -8.34 -6.14
CA SER A 246 -17.02 -8.68 -4.72
C SER A 246 -17.59 -10.06 -4.40
N GLY A 247 -18.76 -10.38 -4.96
CA GLY A 247 -19.36 -11.71 -4.85
C GLY A 247 -18.48 -12.80 -5.50
N LYS A 248 -17.89 -12.50 -6.66
CA LYS A 248 -16.96 -13.41 -7.34
C LYS A 248 -15.70 -13.64 -6.51
N PHE A 249 -15.09 -12.61 -5.94
CA PHE A 249 -13.91 -12.73 -5.08
C PHE A 249 -14.17 -13.60 -3.84
N LEU A 250 -15.36 -13.50 -3.23
CA LEU A 250 -15.76 -14.36 -2.12
C LEU A 250 -15.96 -15.82 -2.51
N ARG A 251 -16.36 -16.10 -3.77
CA ARG A 251 -16.55 -17.45 -4.30
C ARG A 251 -15.25 -18.07 -4.79
N GLU A 252 -14.44 -17.31 -5.53
CA GLU A 252 -13.20 -17.75 -6.17
C GLU A 252 -11.98 -17.45 -5.31
N LYS A 253 -11.96 -18.11 -4.16
CA LYS A 253 -10.85 -18.11 -3.22
C LYS A 253 -10.18 -19.48 -3.19
N ARG A 254 -8.94 -19.51 -2.73
CA ARG A 254 -8.17 -20.73 -2.46
C ARG A 254 -7.61 -20.67 -1.06
N ASP A 255 -7.40 -21.83 -0.47
CA ASP A 255 -6.70 -21.92 0.80
C ASP A 255 -5.20 -22.08 0.55
N VAL A 256 -4.42 -21.26 1.24
CA VAL A 256 -2.95 -21.37 1.25
C VAL A 256 -2.46 -21.67 2.64
N SER A 257 -1.38 -22.44 2.75
CA SER A 257 -0.80 -22.79 4.04
C SER A 257 0.35 -21.84 4.37
N VAL A 258 0.27 -21.20 5.54
CA VAL A 258 1.36 -20.45 6.15
C VAL A 258 1.63 -21.09 7.51
N TRP A 259 2.77 -21.77 7.62
CA TRP A 259 3.08 -22.67 8.74
C TRP A 259 1.95 -23.70 8.94
N SER A 260 1.41 -23.82 10.16
CA SER A 260 0.33 -24.75 10.50
C SER A 260 -1.09 -24.19 10.27
N HIS A 261 -1.23 -23.06 9.59
CA HIS A 261 -2.51 -22.38 9.40
C HIS A 261 -2.87 -22.27 7.91
N LYS A 262 -4.09 -22.67 7.56
CA LYS A 262 -4.68 -22.38 6.25
C LYS A 262 -5.27 -20.98 6.25
N PHE A 263 -5.12 -20.22 5.16
CA PHE A 263 -5.71 -18.89 4.99
C PHE A 263 -6.47 -18.84 3.66
N PRO A 264 -7.75 -18.44 3.67
CA PRO A 264 -8.47 -18.20 2.42
C PRO A 264 -7.96 -16.90 1.80
N ILE A 265 -7.32 -16.99 0.65
CA ILE A 265 -6.89 -15.84 -0.16
C ILE A 265 -7.56 -15.89 -1.54
N LEU A 266 -7.50 -14.81 -2.31
CA LEU A 266 -8.03 -14.79 -3.67
C LEU A 266 -7.30 -15.81 -4.57
N SER A 267 -7.99 -16.31 -5.60
CA SER A 267 -7.33 -16.96 -6.73
C SER A 267 -6.27 -16.03 -7.34
N SER A 268 -5.24 -16.58 -7.98
CA SER A 268 -4.10 -15.79 -8.48
C SER A 268 -4.54 -14.64 -9.41
N GLU A 269 -5.50 -14.89 -10.33
CA GLU A 269 -5.98 -13.84 -11.23
C GLU A 269 -6.78 -12.75 -10.49
N ASN A 270 -7.67 -13.14 -9.58
CA ASN A 270 -8.45 -12.18 -8.78
C ASN A 270 -7.56 -11.37 -7.84
N LEU A 271 -6.49 -12.00 -7.30
CA LEU A 271 -5.51 -11.32 -6.47
C LEU A 271 -4.76 -10.24 -7.25
N LEU A 272 -4.30 -10.53 -8.46
CA LEU A 272 -3.62 -9.53 -9.29
C LEU A 272 -4.54 -8.38 -9.68
N ILE A 273 -5.82 -8.66 -10.01
CA ILE A 273 -6.81 -7.62 -10.26
C ILE A 273 -7.02 -6.76 -9.01
N TYR A 274 -7.22 -7.38 -7.85
CA TYR A 274 -7.38 -6.66 -6.59
C TYR A 274 -6.18 -5.77 -6.29
N LEU A 275 -4.95 -6.29 -6.41
CA LEU A 275 -3.73 -5.52 -6.13
C LEU A 275 -3.52 -4.37 -7.13
N ALA A 276 -3.88 -4.56 -8.40
CA ALA A 276 -3.85 -3.49 -9.39
C ALA A 276 -4.88 -2.39 -9.08
N LEU A 277 -6.09 -2.77 -8.67
CA LEU A 277 -7.12 -1.83 -8.22
C LEU A 277 -6.73 -1.11 -6.92
N HIS A 278 -6.07 -1.80 -5.99
CA HIS A 278 -5.51 -1.20 -4.78
C HIS A 278 -4.37 -0.22 -5.11
N LEU A 279 -3.50 -0.54 -6.08
CA LEU A 279 -2.50 0.40 -6.59
C LEU A 279 -3.14 1.63 -7.21
N TYR A 280 -4.20 1.47 -8.00
CA TYR A 280 -5.00 2.58 -8.51
C TYR A 280 -5.57 3.46 -7.38
N HIS A 281 -6.11 2.85 -6.32
CA HIS A 281 -6.59 3.56 -5.14
C HIS A 281 -5.47 4.40 -4.50
N HIS A 282 -4.22 3.95 -4.55
CA HIS A 282 -3.05 4.73 -4.11
C HIS A 282 -2.46 5.62 -5.20
N ASN A 283 -3.25 6.03 -6.20
CA ASN A 283 -2.85 6.85 -7.34
C ASN A 283 -1.62 6.30 -8.07
N PHE A 284 -1.53 4.98 -8.17
CA PHE A 284 -0.42 4.24 -8.76
C PHE A 284 0.93 4.42 -8.03
N LYS A 285 0.92 4.84 -6.75
CA LYS A 285 2.12 5.09 -5.96
C LYS A 285 2.41 4.02 -4.90
N GLY A 286 3.68 3.98 -4.48
CA GLY A 286 4.21 3.08 -3.47
C GLY A 286 4.95 1.89 -4.10
N ALA A 287 6.26 2.05 -4.30
CA ALA A 287 7.16 1.05 -4.88
C ALA A 287 7.02 -0.35 -4.25
N TYR A 288 6.89 -0.43 -2.93
CA TYR A 288 6.73 -1.71 -2.24
C TYR A 288 5.51 -2.52 -2.69
N ARG A 289 4.43 -1.86 -3.15
CA ARG A 289 3.22 -2.53 -3.63
C ARG A 289 3.50 -3.20 -4.97
N TYR A 290 4.29 -2.54 -5.82
CA TYR A 290 4.75 -3.11 -7.08
C TYR A 290 5.77 -4.23 -6.87
N ASP A 291 6.70 -4.09 -5.91
CA ASP A 291 7.62 -5.18 -5.53
C ASP A 291 6.84 -6.43 -5.11
N PHE A 292 5.81 -6.26 -4.29
CA PHE A 292 4.96 -7.37 -3.88
C PHE A 292 4.20 -7.99 -5.05
N MET A 293 3.61 -7.18 -5.92
CA MET A 293 2.92 -7.67 -7.12
C MET A 293 3.88 -8.38 -8.09
N LYS A 294 5.11 -7.89 -8.25
CA LYS A 294 6.18 -8.55 -9.01
C LYS A 294 6.48 -9.94 -8.45
N SER A 295 6.60 -10.05 -7.13
CA SER A 295 6.87 -11.32 -6.45
C SER A 295 5.79 -12.36 -6.73
N ILE A 296 4.51 -11.96 -6.70
CA ILE A 296 3.38 -12.84 -7.03
C ILE A 296 3.47 -13.31 -8.48
N ILE A 297 3.64 -12.38 -9.43
CA ILE A 297 3.75 -12.69 -10.86
C ILE A 297 4.91 -13.65 -11.14
N SER A 298 6.02 -13.50 -10.42
CA SER A 298 7.23 -14.31 -10.64
C SER A 298 7.15 -15.71 -10.03
N LYS A 299 6.28 -15.92 -9.02
CA LYS A 299 6.21 -17.18 -8.25
C LYS A 299 5.01 -18.04 -8.58
N GLU A 300 4.02 -17.48 -9.27
CA GLU A 300 2.80 -18.19 -9.63
C GLU A 300 2.56 -18.09 -11.13
N GLN A 301 2.14 -19.20 -11.74
CA GLN A 301 1.71 -19.20 -13.13
C GLN A 301 0.46 -18.32 -13.26
N GLN A 302 0.56 -17.27 -14.08
CA GLN A 302 -0.55 -16.33 -14.29
C GLN A 302 -1.30 -16.67 -15.56
N ASN A 303 -2.63 -16.78 -15.46
CA ASN A 303 -3.49 -16.82 -16.63
C ASN A 303 -3.86 -15.39 -17.06
N PHE A 304 -2.97 -14.73 -17.80
CA PHE A 304 -3.16 -13.37 -18.28
C PHE A 304 -4.39 -13.21 -19.19
N SER A 305 -4.76 -14.23 -19.97
CA SER A 305 -5.99 -14.23 -20.77
C SER A 305 -7.24 -14.15 -19.88
N LYS A 306 -7.27 -14.90 -18.77
CA LYS A 306 -8.35 -14.82 -17.78
C LYS A 306 -8.38 -13.46 -17.08
N ILE A 307 -7.22 -12.88 -16.74
CA ILE A 307 -7.15 -11.51 -16.19
C ILE A 307 -7.74 -10.50 -17.18
N ALA A 308 -7.39 -10.60 -18.47
CA ALA A 308 -7.93 -9.74 -19.51
C ALA A 308 -9.45 -9.89 -19.66
N LYS A 309 -9.96 -11.12 -19.66
CA LYS A 309 -11.40 -11.41 -19.70
C LYS A 309 -12.13 -10.76 -18.53
N LEU A 310 -11.61 -10.92 -17.31
CA LEU A 310 -12.18 -10.30 -16.10
C LEU A 310 -12.13 -8.77 -16.18
N ALA A 311 -11.03 -8.21 -16.68
CA ALA A 311 -10.91 -6.77 -16.85
C ALA A 311 -11.94 -6.21 -17.83
N LYS A 312 -12.23 -6.93 -18.92
CA LYS A 312 -13.29 -6.57 -19.88
C LYS A 312 -14.69 -6.72 -19.26
N GLU A 313 -14.97 -7.88 -18.67
CA GLU A 313 -16.26 -8.22 -18.02
C GLU A 313 -16.67 -7.16 -16.98
N TYR A 314 -15.72 -6.72 -16.16
CA TYR A 314 -15.96 -5.73 -15.10
C TYR A 314 -15.54 -4.30 -15.50
N LYS A 315 -15.22 -4.03 -16.77
CA LYS A 315 -14.81 -2.69 -17.25
C LYS A 315 -13.64 -2.06 -16.44
N LEU A 316 -12.66 -2.87 -16.06
CA LEU A 316 -11.53 -2.47 -15.19
C LEU A 316 -10.27 -2.05 -15.97
N MET A 317 -10.26 -2.20 -17.30
CA MET A 317 -9.09 -1.97 -18.17
C MET A 317 -8.40 -0.62 -17.89
N ASN A 318 -9.18 0.46 -17.79
CA ASN A 318 -8.67 1.82 -17.53
C ASN A 318 -7.93 1.96 -16.20
N PHE A 319 -8.28 1.14 -15.20
CA PHE A 319 -7.70 1.20 -13.85
C PHE A 319 -6.47 0.30 -13.72
N ILE A 320 -6.48 -0.88 -14.33
CA ILE A 320 -5.40 -1.86 -14.15
C ILE A 320 -4.29 -1.73 -15.20
N TYR A 321 -4.59 -1.27 -16.42
CA TYR A 321 -3.60 -1.14 -17.48
C TYR A 321 -2.36 -0.30 -17.10
N PRO A 322 -2.51 0.88 -16.44
CA PRO A 322 -1.34 1.65 -16.01
C PRO A 322 -0.43 0.88 -15.06
N VAL A 323 -0.97 0.00 -14.22
CA VAL A 323 -0.18 -0.81 -13.27
C VAL A 323 0.77 -1.75 -14.00
N PHE A 324 0.30 -2.46 -15.02
CA PHE A 324 1.13 -3.38 -15.80
C PHE A 324 2.21 -2.64 -16.58
N LEU A 325 1.92 -1.46 -17.14
CA LEU A 325 2.96 -0.63 -17.77
C LEU A 325 4.02 -0.13 -16.79
N ILE A 326 3.65 0.18 -15.55
CA ILE A 326 4.60 0.59 -14.51
C ILE A 326 5.47 -0.59 -14.08
N LEU A 327 4.87 -1.77 -13.93
CA LEU A 327 5.61 -3.02 -13.66
C LEU A 327 6.63 -3.31 -14.76
N GLN A 328 6.26 -3.16 -16.03
CA GLN A 328 7.21 -3.29 -17.14
C GLN A 328 8.33 -2.25 -17.05
N LYS A 329 7.98 -0.97 -16.85
CA LYS A 329 8.94 0.15 -16.83
C LYS A 329 9.97 0.07 -15.70
N TYR A 330 9.54 -0.21 -14.47
CA TYR A 330 10.41 -0.13 -13.30
C TYR A 330 10.88 -1.50 -12.81
N TYR A 331 10.12 -2.57 -13.07
CA TYR A 331 10.41 -3.89 -12.50
C TYR A 331 10.87 -4.92 -13.53
N GLY A 332 10.93 -4.54 -14.81
CA GLY A 332 11.44 -5.36 -15.90
C GLY A 332 10.56 -6.56 -16.21
N LEU A 333 9.28 -6.53 -15.84
CA LEU A 333 8.35 -7.60 -16.17
C LEU A 333 7.95 -7.51 -17.64
N ASN A 334 8.17 -8.60 -18.37
CA ASN A 334 7.76 -8.74 -19.76
C ASN A 334 6.36 -9.34 -19.80
N PHE A 335 5.40 -8.57 -20.27
CA PHE A 335 4.04 -9.03 -20.52
C PHE A 335 3.86 -9.30 -22.01
N ASP A 336 3.04 -10.30 -22.33
CA ASP A 336 2.62 -10.57 -23.70
C ASP A 336 1.99 -9.31 -24.32
N ARG A 337 2.33 -9.03 -25.59
CA ARG A 337 1.73 -7.94 -26.35
C ARG A 337 0.23 -8.13 -26.49
N ASP A 338 -0.23 -9.37 -26.66
CA ASP A 338 -1.65 -9.68 -26.80
C ASP A 338 -2.40 -9.37 -25.51
N PHE A 339 -1.83 -9.74 -24.36
CA PHE A 339 -2.39 -9.36 -23.07
C PHE A 339 -2.48 -7.84 -22.90
N LEU A 340 -1.39 -7.11 -23.15
CA LEU A 340 -1.39 -5.64 -23.00
C LEU A 340 -2.38 -4.98 -23.97
N ASN A 341 -2.49 -5.49 -25.20
CA ASN A 341 -3.47 -5.01 -26.18
C ASN A 341 -4.90 -5.30 -25.72
N ASP A 342 -5.14 -6.47 -25.13
CA ASP A 342 -6.45 -6.89 -24.65
C ASP A 342 -6.98 -6.05 -23.49
N ILE A 343 -6.10 -5.59 -22.59
CA ILE A 343 -6.48 -4.71 -21.49
C ILE A 343 -6.22 -3.23 -21.79
N ARG A 344 -5.91 -2.89 -23.05
CA ARG A 344 -5.64 -1.52 -23.45
C ARG A 344 -6.93 -0.68 -23.37
N PRO A 345 -6.89 0.50 -22.73
CA PRO A 345 -8.01 1.42 -22.74
C PRO A 345 -8.32 1.96 -24.14
N ASP A 346 -9.59 1.97 -24.56
CA ASP A 346 -9.97 2.54 -25.86
C ASP A 346 -9.88 4.07 -25.86
N SER A 347 -10.72 4.73 -25.06
CA SER A 347 -10.90 6.18 -25.10
C SER A 347 -9.95 6.97 -24.18
N SER A 348 -9.32 6.31 -23.20
CA SER A 348 -8.48 6.97 -22.18
C SER A 348 -6.97 6.79 -22.39
N PHE A 349 -6.56 6.08 -23.45
CA PHE A 349 -5.15 5.71 -23.67
C PHE A 349 -4.17 6.88 -23.68
N ALA A 350 -4.46 7.93 -24.43
CA ALA A 350 -3.59 9.12 -24.53
C ALA A 350 -3.38 9.77 -23.16
N ARG A 351 -4.43 9.80 -22.33
CA ARG A 351 -4.37 10.33 -20.96
C ARG A 351 -3.56 9.43 -20.04
N VAL A 352 -3.79 8.11 -20.09
CA VAL A 352 -2.99 7.13 -19.34
C VAL A 352 -1.50 7.30 -19.67
N ARG A 353 -1.14 7.38 -20.95
CA ARG A 353 0.25 7.60 -21.38
C ARG A 353 0.84 8.88 -20.81
N LYS A 354 0.10 10.00 -20.86
CA LYS A 354 0.52 11.29 -20.30
C LYS A 354 0.72 11.24 -18.78
N MET A 355 -0.18 10.56 -18.07
CA MET A 355 -0.09 10.34 -16.62
C MET A 355 1.16 9.53 -16.28
N LEU A 356 1.39 8.40 -16.97
CA LEU A 356 2.54 7.52 -16.74
C LEU A 356 3.90 8.19 -16.96
N TYR A 357 3.97 9.16 -17.87
CA TYR A 357 5.20 9.93 -18.10
C TYR A 357 5.57 10.80 -16.89
N LYS A 358 4.58 11.37 -16.21
CA LYS A 358 4.77 12.28 -15.08
C LYS A 358 4.80 11.58 -13.72
N LEU A 359 4.34 10.34 -13.66
CA LEU A 359 4.15 9.62 -12.41
C LEU A 359 5.49 9.26 -11.74
N ASN A 360 5.68 9.75 -10.52
CA ASN A 360 6.68 9.24 -9.59
C ASN A 360 6.02 8.23 -8.63
N ILE A 361 6.38 6.94 -8.77
CA ILE A 361 5.83 5.86 -7.94
C ILE A 361 6.49 5.77 -6.55
N PHE A 362 7.59 6.50 -6.33
CA PHE A 362 8.37 6.46 -5.10
C PHE A 362 7.89 7.46 -4.05
N ASP A 363 7.13 8.48 -4.47
CA ASP A 363 6.59 9.50 -3.58
C ASP A 363 5.18 9.15 -3.12
N GLU A 364 4.73 9.82 -2.07
CA GLU A 364 3.37 9.83 -1.54
C GLU A 364 2.85 11.27 -1.51
N GLU A 365 1.54 11.42 -1.45
CA GLU A 365 0.88 12.72 -1.37
C GLU A 365 0.21 12.88 -0.02
N GLN A 366 0.11 14.13 0.43
CA GLN A 366 -0.79 14.48 1.53
C GLN A 366 -2.20 13.96 1.25
N ARG A 367 -2.89 13.52 2.30
CA ARG A 367 -4.20 12.87 2.23
C ARG A 367 -5.22 13.60 1.35
N ILE A 368 -5.36 14.92 1.49
CA ILE A 368 -6.29 15.73 0.69
C ILE A 368 -5.90 15.73 -0.79
N ASN A 369 -4.61 15.94 -1.10
CA ASN A 369 -4.13 15.96 -2.48
C ASN A 369 -4.27 14.58 -3.14
N SER A 370 -3.97 13.52 -2.40
CA SER A 370 -4.19 12.14 -2.84
C SER A 370 -5.67 11.87 -3.13
N GLY A 371 -6.58 12.36 -2.29
CA GLY A 371 -8.03 12.26 -2.54
C GLY A 371 -8.48 13.02 -3.80
N ILE A 372 -7.98 14.23 -4.02
CA ILE A 372 -8.27 15.03 -5.22
C ILE A 372 -7.76 14.32 -6.47
N GLU A 373 -6.51 13.84 -6.46
CA GLU A 373 -5.91 13.15 -7.59
C GLU A 373 -6.63 11.82 -7.87
N ARG A 374 -7.04 11.09 -6.83
CA ARG A 374 -7.86 9.89 -6.97
C ARG A 374 -9.21 10.19 -7.60
N PHE A 375 -9.88 11.26 -7.18
CA PHE A 375 -11.14 11.66 -7.78
C PHE A 375 -10.98 12.06 -9.26
N LYS A 376 -9.92 12.81 -9.61
CA LYS A 376 -9.59 13.13 -11.00
C LYS A 376 -9.34 11.87 -11.82
N ASN A 377 -8.52 10.97 -11.31
CA ASN A 377 -8.25 9.68 -11.96
C ASN A 377 -9.54 8.88 -12.14
N LEU A 378 -10.42 8.83 -11.13
CA LEU A 378 -11.70 8.13 -11.21
C LEU A 378 -12.62 8.75 -12.25
N PHE A 379 -12.75 10.07 -12.29
CA PHE A 379 -13.53 10.76 -13.30
C PHE A 379 -12.99 10.47 -14.71
N TYR A 380 -11.68 10.64 -14.92
CA TYR A 380 -11.11 10.53 -16.25
C TYR A 380 -10.93 9.10 -16.75
N LEU A 381 -10.70 8.14 -15.86
CA LEU A 381 -10.53 6.71 -16.17
C LEU A 381 -11.83 5.93 -16.02
N SER A 382 -12.91 6.53 -15.51
CA SER A 382 -14.24 5.92 -15.49
C SER A 382 -14.63 5.36 -16.88
N PRO A 383 -15.23 4.16 -16.95
CA PRO A 383 -15.73 3.60 -18.20
C PRO A 383 -17.08 4.18 -18.63
N GLU A 384 -17.70 5.05 -17.82
CA GLU A 384 -19.00 5.63 -18.14
C GLU A 384 -18.91 6.72 -19.23
N PRO A 385 -19.99 6.99 -19.98
CA PRO A 385 -20.02 8.11 -20.92
C PRO A 385 -19.81 9.46 -20.22
N PHE A 386 -19.24 10.44 -20.94
CA PHE A 386 -18.89 11.75 -20.37
C PHE A 386 -20.06 12.45 -19.67
N PHE A 387 -21.26 12.47 -20.28
CA PHE A 387 -22.44 13.09 -19.68
C PHE A 387 -22.79 12.48 -18.31
N ARG A 388 -22.71 11.14 -18.19
CA ARG A 388 -22.99 10.44 -16.93
C ARG A 388 -21.92 10.74 -15.89
N LYS A 389 -20.66 10.87 -16.30
CA LYS A 389 -19.60 11.31 -15.38
C LYS A 389 -19.87 12.69 -14.81
N VAL A 390 -20.31 13.64 -15.63
CA VAL A 390 -20.63 15.01 -15.18
C VAL A 390 -21.75 15.01 -14.13
N MET A 391 -22.70 14.08 -14.20
CA MET A 391 -23.75 13.93 -13.18
C MET A 391 -23.21 13.64 -11.78
N VAL A 392 -21.95 13.20 -11.63
CA VAL A 392 -21.32 13.02 -10.31
C VAL A 392 -21.29 14.32 -9.51
N PHE A 393 -21.26 15.48 -10.17
CA PHE A 393 -21.25 16.78 -9.51
C PHE A 393 -22.63 17.22 -9.00
N LEU A 394 -23.68 16.46 -9.30
CA LEU A 394 -25.01 16.63 -8.68
C LEU A 394 -25.16 15.83 -7.39
N ASP A 395 -24.22 14.93 -7.08
CA ASP A 395 -24.23 14.16 -5.85
C ASP A 395 -23.93 15.08 -4.64
N LYS A 396 -24.81 15.04 -3.63
CA LYS A 396 -24.72 15.89 -2.45
C LYS A 396 -23.41 15.70 -1.67
N GLN A 397 -22.88 14.47 -1.62
CA GLN A 397 -21.62 14.17 -0.93
C GLN A 397 -20.43 14.78 -1.67
N VAL A 398 -20.47 14.72 -3.01
CA VAL A 398 -19.43 15.29 -3.88
C VAL A 398 -19.41 16.80 -3.77
N ILE A 399 -20.58 17.46 -3.85
CA ILE A 399 -20.70 18.91 -3.68
C ILE A 399 -20.15 19.34 -2.31
N TYR A 400 -20.59 18.68 -1.23
CA TYR A 400 -20.11 18.97 0.11
C TYR A 400 -18.58 18.79 0.21
N THR A 401 -18.04 17.71 -0.35
CA THR A 401 -16.60 17.44 -0.31
C THR A 401 -15.79 18.50 -1.06
N ILE A 402 -16.26 18.98 -2.22
CA ILE A 402 -15.61 20.06 -2.96
C ILE A 402 -15.56 21.34 -2.12
N ILE A 403 -16.69 21.72 -1.52
CA ILE A 403 -16.77 22.89 -0.63
C ILE A 403 -15.83 22.71 0.57
N TRP A 404 -15.86 21.55 1.21
CA TRP A 404 -15.02 21.23 2.37
C TRP A 404 -13.52 21.32 2.04
N VAL A 405 -13.10 20.76 0.90
CA VAL A 405 -11.70 20.84 0.42
C VAL A 405 -11.31 22.30 0.15
N PHE A 406 -12.18 23.07 -0.49
CA PHE A 406 -11.94 24.49 -0.77
C PHE A 406 -11.73 25.28 0.53
N LEU A 407 -12.63 25.13 1.50
CA LEU A 407 -12.54 25.81 2.79
C LEU A 407 -11.27 25.44 3.56
N ASN A 408 -10.87 24.16 3.57
CA ASN A 408 -9.63 23.73 4.23
C ASN A 408 -8.39 24.31 3.56
N ARG A 409 -8.37 24.43 2.22
CA ARG A 409 -7.27 25.08 1.51
C ARG A 409 -7.16 26.57 1.87
N VAL A 410 -8.27 27.29 1.90
CA VAL A 410 -8.30 28.70 2.32
C VAL A 410 -7.79 28.86 3.75
N LYS A 411 -8.22 28.00 4.69
CA LYS A 411 -7.73 28.00 6.08
C LYS A 411 -6.23 27.74 6.17
N SER A 412 -5.71 26.78 5.40
CA SER A 412 -4.28 26.46 5.40
C SER A 412 -3.40 27.63 4.91
N ILE A 413 -3.89 28.43 3.96
CA ILE A 413 -3.18 29.62 3.47
C ILE A 413 -3.11 30.70 4.55
N LYS A 414 -4.19 30.88 5.33
CA LYS A 414 -4.24 31.88 6.41
C LYS A 414 -3.36 31.56 7.61
N MET A 415 -3.01 30.29 7.84
CA MET A 415 -2.11 29.90 8.95
C MET A 415 -0.62 30.01 8.59
N VAL A 416 -0.28 30.21 7.31
CA VAL A 416 1.10 30.33 6.82
C VAL A 416 1.51 31.79 6.59
N ARG A 417 0.54 32.71 6.59
CA ARG A 417 0.75 34.16 6.62
C ARG A 417 0.60 34.65 8.05
#